data_AF-A0A6V8VF10-F1
#
_entry.id   AF-A0A6V8VF10-F1
#
_cell.length_a   1.000
_cell.length_b   1.000
_cell.length_c   1.000
_cell.angle_alpha   90.00
_cell.angle_beta   90.00
_cell.angle_gamma   90.00
#
_symmetry.space_group_name_H-M   'P 1'
#
loop_
_entity.id
_entity.type
_entity.pdbx_description
1 polymer ?
#
loop_
_entity_poly.entity_id
_entity_poly.type
_entity_poly.pdbx_seq_one_letter_code
_entity_poly.pdbx_strand_id
1 'polypeptide(L)' 'MMHCPLCQNAAHARTSRYLSTETKERYHQCQNINCGCTFITFETLSRFIVKPGTVDPAPPHPIRNQQQQLWL' A
#
# COMPACT_ATOMS: atom_id res chain seq x y z
N MET A 1 10.60 -3.18 -3.06
CA MET A 1 11.36 -4.37 -3.50
C MET A 1 12.33 -4.71 -2.38
N MET A 2 12.29 -5.91 -1.83
CA MET A 2 13.22 -6.32 -0.76
C MET A 2 14.41 -7.05 -1.39
N HIS A 3 15.60 -6.92 -0.83
CA HIS A 3 16.77 -7.71 -1.28
C HIS A 3 16.69 -9.13 -0.69
N CYS A 4 17.05 -10.18 -1.46
CA CYS A 4 17.09 -11.55 -0.93
C CYS A 4 18.15 -11.61 0.18
N PRO A 5 17.83 -12.19 1.35
CA PRO A 5 18.76 -12.25 2.48
C PRO A 5 19.99 -13.12 2.20
N LEU A 6 19.93 -14.00 1.19
CA LEU A 6 21.01 -14.92 0.84
C LEU A 6 22.00 -14.33 -0.15
N CYS A 7 21.51 -13.79 -1.28
CA CYS A 7 22.36 -13.34 -2.39
C CYS A 7 22.34 -11.82 -2.60
N GLN A 8 21.56 -11.07 -1.82
CA GLN A 8 21.36 -9.61 -1.93
C GLN A 8 20.81 -9.11 -3.27
N ASN A 9 20.52 -9.98 -4.24
CA ASN A 9 19.79 -9.58 -5.45
C ASN A 9 18.36 -9.16 -5.12
N ALA A 10 17.77 -8.36 -6.01
CA ALA A 10 16.40 -7.88 -5.87
C ALA A 10 15.39 -9.06 -5.83
N ALA A 11 14.45 -9.02 -4.89
CA ALA A 11 13.35 -9.97 -4.76
C ALA A 11 11.97 -9.31 -4.91
N HIS A 12 11.15 -9.82 -5.85
CA HIS A 12 9.82 -9.31 -6.18
C HIS A 12 8.77 -9.88 -5.26
N ALA A 13 7.85 -9.03 -4.80
CA ALA A 13 6.62 -9.49 -4.16
C ALA A 13 5.71 -10.16 -5.21
N ARG A 14 5.24 -11.38 -4.94
CA ARG A 14 4.33 -12.14 -5.81
C ARG A 14 2.90 -12.08 -5.32
N THR A 15 2.71 -12.30 -4.03
CA THR A 15 1.41 -12.26 -3.37
C THR A 15 1.55 -11.54 -2.03
N SER A 16 0.41 -11.10 -1.51
CA SER A 16 0.37 -10.47 -0.20
C SER A 16 -0.96 -10.72 0.47
N ARG A 17 -0.93 -10.84 1.80
CA ARG A 17 -2.10 -11.04 2.64
C ARG A 17 -2.09 -10.02 3.77
N TYR A 18 -3.23 -9.44 4.08
CA TYR A 18 -3.40 -8.63 5.29
C TYR A 18 -3.63 -9.57 6.48
N LEU A 19 -2.80 -9.44 7.51
CA LEU A 19 -2.99 -10.12 8.79
C LEU A 19 -3.80 -9.25 9.75
N SER A 20 -3.58 -7.93 9.68
CA SER A 20 -4.35 -6.91 10.38
C SER A 20 -4.53 -5.69 9.49
N THR A 21 -5.20 -4.65 9.99
CA THR A 21 -5.33 -3.35 9.31
C THR A 21 -3.98 -2.66 9.11
N GLU A 22 -2.99 -2.98 9.94
CA GLU A 22 -1.68 -2.32 9.97
C GLU A 22 -0.55 -3.21 9.47
N THR A 23 -0.72 -4.53 9.48
CA THR A 23 0.32 -5.50 9.13
C THR A 23 -0.05 -6.30 7.89
N LYS A 24 0.83 -6.24 6.89
CA LYS A 24 0.72 -6.97 5.62
C LYS A 24 1.86 -7.97 5.49
N GLU A 25 1.51 -9.23 5.31
CA GLU A 25 2.41 -10.29 4.90
C GLU A 25 2.65 -10.22 3.39
N ARG A 26 3.92 -10.29 2.96
CA ARG A 26 4.30 -10.31 1.55
C ARG A 26 5.24 -11.47 1.24
N TYR A 27 4.92 -12.20 0.18
CA TYR A 27 5.72 -13.30 -0.35
C TYR A 27 6.67 -12.76 -1.40
N HIS A 28 7.96 -12.94 -1.20
CA HIS A 28 9.02 -12.48 -2.09
C HIS A 28 9.71 -13.64 -2.78
N GLN A 29 9.96 -13.49 -4.08
CA GLN A 29 10.77 -14.41 -4.87
C GLN A 29 12.00 -13.67 -5.41
N CYS A 30 13.19 -14.21 -5.19
CA CYS A 30 14.42 -13.66 -5.75
C CYS A 30 14.41 -13.72 -7.27
N GLN A 31 14.86 -12.65 -7.93
CA GLN A 31 15.04 -12.63 -9.38
C GLN A 31 16.24 -13.45 -9.86
N ASN A 32 17.23 -13.68 -8.99
CA ASN A 32 18.39 -14.50 -9.35
C ASN A 32 17.94 -15.95 -9.49
N ILE A 33 17.93 -16.46 -10.73
CA ILE A 33 17.51 -17.82 -11.07
C ILE A 33 18.34 -18.89 -10.35
N ASN A 34 19.60 -18.59 -10.03
CA ASN A 34 20.47 -19.51 -9.30
C ASN A 34 20.15 -19.55 -7.81
N CYS A 35 19.56 -18.47 -7.27
CA CYS A 35 19.14 -18.41 -5.87
C CYS A 35 17.71 -18.93 -5.71
N GLY A 36 16.77 -18.44 -6.51
CA GLY A 36 15.36 -18.84 -6.49
C GLY A 36 14.66 -18.68 -5.14
N CYS A 37 15.32 -18.04 -4.15
CA CYS A 37 14.89 -17.99 -2.76
C CYS A 37 13.46 -17.41 -2.70
N THR A 38 12.57 -18.11 -2.01
CA THR A 38 11.23 -17.60 -1.71
C THR A 38 11.11 -17.42 -0.21
N PHE A 39 10.73 -16.23 0.22
CA PHE A 39 10.68 -15.87 1.63
C PHE A 39 9.52 -14.92 1.91
N ILE A 40 9.12 -14.86 3.17
CA ILE A 40 8.00 -14.04 3.62
C ILE A 40 8.55 -12.87 4.43
N THR A 41 7.97 -11.68 4.23
CA THR A 41 8.24 -10.52 5.08
C THR A 41 6.94 -9.92 5.61
N PHE A 42 7.02 -9.26 6.76
CA PHE A 42 5.93 -8.47 7.31
C PHE A 42 6.22 -6.99 7.10
N GLU A 43 5.32 -6.31 6.40
CA GLU A 43 5.30 -4.86 6.30
C GLU A 43 4.23 -4.34 7.26
N THR A 44 4.69 -3.70 8.34
CA THR A 44 3.83 -3.13 9.38
C THR A 44 3.88 -1.61 9.34
N LEU A 45 2.71 -0.97 9.42
CA LEU A 45 2.61 0.47 9.61
C LEU A 45 3.19 0.84 10.98
N SER A 46 4.28 1.61 11.01
CA SER A 46 4.93 2.00 12.27
C SER A 46 4.27 3.23 12.90
N ARG A 47 4.12 4.31 12.12
CA ARG A 47 3.43 5.53 12.52
C ARG A 47 3.03 6.36 11.31
N PHE A 48 2.02 7.20 11.49
CA PHE A 48 1.68 8.25 10.53
C PHE A 48 2.57 9.47 10.79
N ILE A 49 3.24 9.97 9.74
CA ILE A 49 4.00 11.24 9.84
C ILE A 49 3.02 12.42 9.80
N VAL A 50 2.00 12.34 8.95
CA VAL A 50 0.86 13.26 8.88
C VAL A 50 -0.38 12.44 8.61
N LYS A 51 -1.48 12.73 9.33
CA LYS A 51 -2.82 12.27 8.95
C LYS A 51 -3.52 13.43 8.24
N PRO A 52 -4.24 13.18 7.13
CA PRO A 52 -5.11 14.22 6.57
C PRO A 52 -6.05 14.69 7.69
N GLY A 53 -6.20 16.01 7.85
CA GLY A 53 -7.19 16.57 8.77
C GLY A 53 -8.57 16.04 8.41
N THR A 54 -9.48 15.96 9.39
CA THR A 54 -10.90 15.74 9.12
C THR A 54 -11.37 16.81 8.14
N VAL A 55 -11.54 16.43 6.88
CA VAL A 55 -12.21 17.28 5.90
C VAL A 55 -13.66 17.25 6.29
N ASP A 56 -14.13 18.29 6.97
CA ASP A 56 -15.56 18.49 7.15
C ASP A 56 -16.17 18.62 5.75
N PRO A 57 -17.01 17.66 5.32
CA PRO A 57 -17.64 17.77 4.02
C PRO A 57 -18.47 19.05 4.03
N ALA A 58 -18.27 19.90 3.01
CA ALA A 58 -19.07 21.10 2.87
C ALA A 58 -20.57 20.70 2.88
N PRO A 59 -21.42 21.39 3.67
CA PRO A 59 -22.83 21.07 3.71
C PRO A 59 -23.43 21.13 2.30
N PRO A 60 -24.35 20.21 1.95
CA PRO A 60 -24.98 20.22 0.64
C PRO A 60 -25.65 21.57 0.41
N HIS A 61 -25.51 22.11 -0.80
CA HIS A 61 -26.10 23.40 -1.14
C HIS A 61 -27.63 23.34 -0.93
N PRO A 62 -28.24 24.28 -0.20
CA PRO A 62 -29.67 24.24 0.14
C PRO A 62 -30.65 24.22 -1.04
N ILE A 63 -30.20 24.45 -2.28
CA ILE A 63 -31.05 24.60 -3.46
C ILE A 63 -30.61 23.61 -4.55
N ARG A 64 -31.53 22.73 -4.99
CA ARG A 64 -31.27 21.63 -5.94
C ARG A 64 -30.79 22.04 -7.33
N ASN A 65 -30.95 23.30 -7.74
CA ASN A 65 -30.91 23.69 -9.17
C ASN A 65 -29.78 24.67 -9.58
N GLN A 66 -28.74 24.87 -8.76
CA GLN A 66 -27.65 25.81 -9.11
C GLN A 66 -26.22 25.24 -9.04
N GLN A 67 -26.05 23.92 -8.90
CA GLN A 67 -24.73 23.33 -9.15
C GLN A 67 -24.52 23.21 -10.66
N GLN A 68 -23.79 24.14 -11.26
CA GLN A 68 -23.19 23.89 -12.57
C GLN A 68 -22.23 22.71 -12.42
N GLN A 69 -22.32 21.74 -13.34
CA GLN A 69 -21.33 20.67 -13.44
C GLN A 69 -19.97 21.32 -13.61
N LEU A 70 -19.06 21.08 -12.66
CA LEU A 70 -17.64 21.24 -12.91
C LEU A 70 -17.28 20.17 -13.94
N TRP A 71 -17.27 20.59 -15.20
CA TRP A 71 -16.94 19.78 -16.36
C TRP A 71 -15.63 19.01 -16.15
N LEU A 72 -15.69 17.70 -16.44
CA LEU A 72 -14.57 16.86 -16.87
C LEU A 72 -14.90 16.39 -18.28
#